data_AF-A0A536NCH7-F1
#
_entry.id   AF-A0A536NCH7-F1
#
_cell.length_a   1.000
_cell.length_b   1.000
_cell.length_c   1.000
_cell.angle_alpha   90.00
_cell.angle_beta   90.00
_cell.angle_gamma   90.00
#
_symmetry.space_group_name_H-M   'P 1'
#
loop_
_entity.id
_entity.type
_entity.pdbx_description
1 polymer ?
#
loop_
_entity_poly.entity_id
_entity_poly.type
_entity_poly.pdbx_seq_one_letter_code
_entity_poly.pdbx_strand_id
1 'polypeptide(L)'
;MANSATQSCNSAEGYARVIVNGTPVATLGGPSACTRAATAAAALNSAFAAGDDFEFCTPSWWSDTAPYALVTVKSAKRGNSSTWYKSDKRLIVAATPDDSARPWWSVLVWARSIRDLVDPSTSSLYLPAGDGTANDGSAYTNRKGSNYGCGEPLNRGTANLEVFHCCDLSVAINDRIYSVPDRASRWVSVTYPATGRTAILRVNDVGPASWTGRQIDLTCRGSSKALGIYRTDDPINYRFRT
;
A
#
# COMPACT_ATOMS: atom_id res chain seq x y z
N MET A 1 16.35 -23.07 0.56
CA MET A 1 15.97 -23.20 -0.87
C MET A 1 15.84 -21.80 -1.44
N ALA A 2 16.23 -21.57 -2.69
CA ALA A 2 15.99 -20.28 -3.33
C ALA A 2 14.48 -20.07 -3.53
N ASN A 3 14.00 -18.85 -3.34
CA ASN A 3 12.59 -18.51 -3.58
C ASN A 3 12.26 -18.67 -5.06
N SER A 4 11.06 -19.17 -5.37
CA SER A 4 10.59 -19.36 -6.74
C SER A 4 9.10 -19.04 -6.86
N ALA A 5 8.72 -18.52 -8.02
CA ALA A 5 7.34 -18.24 -8.39
C ALA A 5 6.95 -19.00 -9.66
N THR A 6 5.71 -19.49 -9.67
CA THR A 6 5.05 -20.12 -10.82
C THR A 6 3.63 -19.59 -10.94
N GLN A 7 2.91 -20.05 -11.97
CA GLN A 7 1.52 -19.70 -12.20
C GLN A 7 0.69 -20.93 -12.54
N SER A 8 -0.59 -20.90 -12.17
CA SER A 8 -1.60 -21.83 -12.67
C SER A 8 -2.69 -21.07 -13.41
N CYS A 9 -3.08 -21.53 -14.59
CA CYS A 9 -4.16 -20.94 -15.37
C CYS A 9 -5.37 -21.89 -15.37
N ASN A 10 -6.54 -21.39 -14.99
CA ASN A 10 -7.80 -22.08 -15.21
C ASN A 10 -8.65 -21.26 -16.19
N SER A 11 -8.42 -21.49 -17.48
CA SER A 11 -9.12 -20.78 -18.55
C SER A 11 -10.62 -21.08 -18.58
N ALA A 12 -11.04 -22.25 -18.10
CA ALA A 12 -12.45 -22.63 -18.02
C ALA A 12 -13.20 -21.84 -16.93
N GLU A 13 -12.53 -21.55 -15.81
CA GLU A 13 -13.09 -20.80 -14.68
C GLU A 13 -12.74 -19.29 -14.74
N GLY A 14 -11.99 -18.85 -15.76
CA GLY A 14 -11.69 -17.44 -16.01
C GLY A 14 -10.74 -16.78 -15.00
N TYR A 15 -9.91 -17.55 -14.30
CA TYR A 15 -8.91 -17.02 -13.37
C TYR A 15 -7.55 -17.69 -13.51
N ALA A 16 -6.54 -17.04 -12.93
CA ALA A 16 -5.21 -17.59 -12.77
C ALA A 16 -4.67 -17.30 -11.37
N ARG A 17 -3.69 -18.09 -10.93
CA ARG A 17 -3.02 -17.89 -9.65
C ARG A 17 -1.53 -17.70 -9.84
N VAL A 18 -0.95 -16.85 -9.01
CA VAL A 18 0.50 -16.74 -8.81
C VAL A 18 0.84 -17.56 -7.56
N ILE A 19 1.84 -18.41 -7.67
CA ILE A 19 2.23 -19.39 -6.64
C ILE A 19 3.68 -19.12 -6.28
N VAL A 20 3.98 -18.90 -5.01
CA VAL A 20 5.35 -18.71 -4.49
C VAL A 20 5.67 -19.86 -3.56
N ASN A 21 6.79 -20.54 -3.78
CA ASN A 21 7.24 -21.69 -2.97
C ASN A 21 6.14 -22.76 -2.77
N GLY A 22 5.32 -22.99 -3.80
CA GLY A 22 4.20 -23.95 -3.76
C GLY A 22 2.90 -23.41 -3.13
N THR A 23 2.89 -22.19 -2.59
CA THR A 23 1.72 -21.56 -1.97
C THR A 23 1.10 -20.50 -2.89
N PRO A 24 -0.21 -20.56 -3.20
CA PRO A 24 -0.88 -19.48 -3.92
C PRO A 24 -0.85 -18.16 -3.13
N VAL A 25 -0.35 -17.09 -3.76
CA VAL A 25 -0.21 -15.76 -3.14
C VAL A 25 -1.12 -14.72 -3.79
N ALA A 26 -1.55 -14.91 -5.04
CA ALA A 26 -2.48 -14.03 -5.72
C ALA A 26 -3.43 -14.81 -6.62
N THR A 27 -4.66 -14.31 -6.74
CA THR A 27 -5.68 -14.80 -7.69
C THR A 27 -6.06 -13.64 -8.58
N LEU A 28 -5.91 -13.81 -9.90
CA LEU A 28 -6.22 -12.81 -10.91
C LEU A 28 -7.41 -13.26 -11.73
N GLY A 29 -8.32 -12.34 -12.02
CA GLY A 29 -9.55 -12.60 -12.77
C GLY A 29 -9.56 -11.92 -14.14
N GLY A 30 -10.54 -12.31 -14.95
CA GLY A 30 -10.86 -11.66 -16.22
C GLY A 30 -10.06 -12.18 -17.42
N PRO A 31 -10.31 -11.61 -18.61
CA PRO A 31 -9.85 -12.16 -19.90
C PRO A 31 -8.33 -12.29 -20.06
N SER A 32 -7.55 -11.57 -19.26
CA SER A 32 -6.08 -11.56 -19.31
C SER A 32 -5.42 -12.22 -18.08
N ALA A 33 -6.19 -12.86 -17.20
CA ALA A 33 -5.71 -13.42 -15.94
C ALA A 33 -4.47 -14.30 -16.11
N CYS A 34 -4.48 -15.22 -17.07
CA CYS A 34 -3.36 -16.16 -17.28
C CYS A 34 -2.09 -15.46 -17.75
N THR A 35 -2.19 -14.52 -18.68
CA THR A 35 -1.04 -13.71 -19.13
C THR A 35 -0.51 -12.85 -17.99
N ARG A 36 -1.39 -12.20 -17.22
CA ARG A 36 -1.00 -11.38 -16.07
C ARG A 36 -0.32 -12.20 -14.97
N ALA A 37 -0.80 -13.42 -14.70
CA ALA A 37 -0.20 -14.31 -13.71
C ALA A 37 1.18 -14.81 -14.16
N ALA A 38 1.35 -15.12 -15.44
CA ALA A 38 2.65 -15.50 -16.01
C ALA A 38 3.66 -14.34 -15.91
N THR A 39 3.25 -13.11 -16.27
CA THR A 39 4.08 -11.91 -16.12
C THR A 39 4.46 -11.67 -14.66
N ALA A 40 3.51 -11.82 -13.73
CA ALA A 40 3.76 -11.63 -12.30
C ALA A 40 4.75 -12.68 -11.75
N ALA A 41 4.59 -13.96 -12.11
CA ALA A 41 5.52 -15.01 -11.72
C ALA A 41 6.94 -14.76 -12.25
N ALA A 42 7.07 -14.34 -13.52
CA ALA A 42 8.37 -13.96 -14.09
C ALA A 42 9.00 -12.76 -13.37
N ALA A 43 8.21 -11.73 -13.05
CA ALA A 43 8.68 -10.56 -12.32
C ALA A 43 9.15 -10.92 -10.90
N LEU A 44 8.43 -11.80 -10.20
CA LEU A 44 8.83 -12.31 -8.88
C LEU A 44 10.13 -13.10 -8.93
N ASN A 45 10.30 -14.01 -9.89
CA ASN A 45 11.55 -14.75 -10.06
C ASN A 45 12.73 -13.81 -10.33
N SER A 46 12.52 -12.76 -11.13
CA SER A 46 13.53 -11.72 -11.36
C SER A 46 13.87 -10.96 -10.08
N ALA A 47 12.88 -10.70 -9.21
CA ALA A 47 13.08 -10.05 -7.91
C ALA A 47 13.83 -10.95 -6.93
N PHE A 48 13.48 -12.24 -6.85
CA PHE A 48 14.18 -13.22 -6.04
C PHE A 48 15.65 -13.36 -6.45
N ALA A 49 15.92 -13.44 -7.75
CA ALA A 49 17.29 -13.54 -8.27
C ALA A 49 18.12 -12.27 -8.01
N ALA A 50 17.48 -11.10 -7.99
CA ALA A 50 18.14 -9.83 -7.71
C ALA A 50 18.38 -9.57 -6.21
N GLY A 51 17.74 -10.35 -5.32
CA GLY A 51 17.70 -10.04 -3.89
C GLY A 51 16.97 -8.74 -3.59
N ASP A 52 15.91 -8.44 -4.35
CA ASP A 52 15.08 -7.26 -4.11
C ASP A 52 14.36 -7.38 -2.75
N ASP A 53 14.15 -6.24 -2.10
CA ASP A 53 13.27 -6.14 -0.94
C ASP A 53 11.81 -6.04 -1.38
N PHE A 54 10.93 -6.74 -0.65
CA PHE A 54 9.50 -6.72 -0.88
C PHE A 54 8.85 -5.59 -0.07
N GLU A 55 8.65 -4.46 -0.74
CA GLU A 55 7.96 -3.27 -0.21
C GLU A 55 6.75 -2.90 -1.08
N PHE A 56 5.73 -2.28 -0.49
CA PHE A 56 4.38 -2.30 -1.04
C PHE A 56 3.81 -0.91 -1.27
N CYS A 57 3.65 -0.55 -2.54
CA CYS A 57 3.23 0.79 -2.95
C CYS A 57 1.84 0.73 -3.59
N THR A 58 0.82 1.19 -2.87
CA THR A 58 -0.57 0.93 -3.24
C THR A 58 -1.24 1.87 -4.25
N PRO A 59 -0.72 3.01 -4.74
CA PRO A 59 -1.19 3.52 -6.03
C PRO A 59 -0.33 2.95 -7.15
N SER A 60 -0.97 2.45 -8.20
CA SER A 60 -0.26 2.16 -9.45
C SER A 60 0.29 3.46 -10.02
N TRP A 61 1.60 3.47 -10.25
CA TRP A 61 2.27 4.51 -11.00
C TRP A 61 2.22 4.26 -12.52
N TRP A 62 1.69 3.10 -12.92
CA TRP A 62 1.84 2.50 -14.25
C TRP A 62 0.55 2.47 -15.05
N SER A 63 -0.63 2.70 -14.44
CA SER A 63 -1.90 2.73 -15.15
C SER A 63 -2.99 3.44 -14.35
N ASP A 64 -3.79 4.25 -15.05
CA ASP A 64 -5.02 4.85 -14.53
C ASP A 64 -6.17 3.83 -14.40
N THR A 65 -6.11 2.71 -15.12
CA THR A 65 -7.14 1.64 -15.13
C THR A 65 -6.87 0.51 -14.14
N ALA A 66 -5.66 0.44 -13.59
CA ALA A 66 -5.29 -0.53 -12.56
C ALA A 66 -4.74 0.23 -11.35
N PRO A 67 -5.61 0.82 -10.50
CA PRO A 67 -5.21 1.85 -9.54
C PRO A 67 -4.31 1.36 -8.40
N TYR A 68 -4.09 0.05 -8.25
CA TYR A 68 -3.30 -0.54 -7.18
C TYR A 68 -2.27 -1.52 -7.72
N ALA A 69 -1.03 -1.45 -7.24
CA ALA A 69 0.07 -2.27 -7.73
C ALA A 69 0.87 -2.92 -6.60
N LEU A 70 1.23 -4.18 -6.80
CA LEU A 70 2.30 -4.84 -6.06
C LEU A 70 3.62 -4.52 -6.75
N VAL A 71 4.60 -4.05 -6.00
CA VAL A 71 5.94 -3.72 -6.50
C VAL A 71 7.02 -4.41 -5.65
N THR A 72 8.24 -4.45 -6.15
CA THR A 72 9.44 -4.68 -5.34
C THR A 72 10.39 -3.50 -5.49
N VAL A 73 11.25 -3.32 -4.50
CA VAL A 73 12.25 -2.25 -4.48
C VAL A 73 13.63 -2.89 -4.42
N LYS A 74 14.50 -2.48 -5.33
CA LYS A 74 15.88 -2.95 -5.35
C LYS A 74 16.68 -2.31 -4.21
N SER A 75 17.28 -3.15 -3.36
CA SER A 75 18.24 -2.76 -2.32
C SER A 75 17.68 -1.74 -1.30
N ALA A 76 16.53 -2.02 -0.68
CA ALA A 76 15.99 -1.18 0.37
C ALA A 76 16.88 -1.31 1.63
N LYS A 77 17.91 -0.47 1.75
CA LYS A 77 18.76 -0.46 2.93
C LYS A 77 17.93 -0.05 4.15
N ARG A 78 17.61 -1.00 5.02
CA ARG A 78 17.04 -0.77 6.35
C ARG A 78 18.18 -0.30 7.28
N GLY A 79 18.17 0.97 7.68
CA GLY A 79 19.17 1.54 8.59
C GLY A 79 19.38 3.04 8.46
N ASN A 80 20.29 3.60 9.29
CA ASN A 80 20.54 5.04 9.48
C ASN A 80 21.14 5.77 8.26
N SER A 81 21.18 5.17 7.06
CA SER A 81 21.75 5.81 5.88
C SER A 81 20.73 6.73 5.21
N SER A 82 21.14 7.97 4.93
CA SER A 82 20.36 9.03 4.27
C SER A 82 20.09 8.81 2.77
N THR A 83 20.43 7.64 2.21
CA THR A 83 20.21 7.34 0.79
C THR A 83 18.78 6.91 0.54
N TRP A 84 18.03 7.86 -0.01
CA TRP A 84 16.66 7.80 -0.49
C TRP A 84 16.29 6.57 -1.33
N TYR A 85 15.00 6.22 -1.27
CA TYR A 85 14.20 5.43 -2.21
C TYR A 85 14.19 5.98 -3.65
N LYS A 86 15.37 6.14 -4.24
CA LYS A 86 15.54 6.52 -5.66
C LYS A 86 15.72 5.31 -6.57
N SER A 87 15.81 4.10 -6.02
CA SER A 87 16.10 2.90 -6.81
C SER A 87 14.86 2.34 -7.49
N ASP A 88 15.08 1.83 -8.69
CA ASP A 88 14.11 1.31 -9.64
C ASP A 88 13.05 0.44 -8.97
N LYS A 89 11.78 0.85 -9.13
CA LYS A 89 10.63 0.04 -8.74
C LYS A 89 10.35 -0.97 -9.84
N ARG A 90 10.14 -2.22 -9.44
CA ARG A 90 9.67 -3.26 -10.36
C ARG A 90 8.20 -3.53 -10.08
N LEU A 91 7.35 -3.34 -11.07
CA LEU A 91 5.97 -3.80 -11.03
C LEU A 91 5.97 -5.33 -11.03
N ILE A 92 5.29 -5.93 -10.05
CA ILE A 92 5.00 -7.37 -10.04
C ILE A 92 3.65 -7.63 -10.69
N VAL A 93 2.60 -7.00 -10.18
CA VAL A 93 1.24 -7.12 -10.72
C VAL A 93 0.41 -5.92 -10.30
N ALA A 94 -0.48 -5.46 -11.17
CA ALA A 94 -1.48 -4.46 -10.82
C ALA A 94 -2.83 -5.15 -10.63
N ALA A 95 -3.58 -4.79 -9.60
CA ALA A 95 -4.92 -5.30 -9.37
C ALA A 95 -5.97 -4.46 -10.11
N THR A 96 -6.92 -5.14 -10.71
CA THR A 96 -8.05 -4.57 -11.45
C THR A 96 -9.37 -4.95 -10.77
N PRO A 97 -10.49 -4.30 -11.14
CA PRO A 97 -11.81 -4.71 -10.68
C PRO A 97 -12.18 -6.16 -11.03
N ASP A 98 -11.55 -6.76 -12.05
CA ASP A 98 -11.77 -8.17 -12.44
C ASP A 98 -11.16 -9.15 -11.43
N ASP A 99 -10.13 -8.75 -10.69
CA ASP A 99 -9.50 -9.61 -9.69
C ASP A 99 -10.31 -9.64 -8.40
N SER A 100 -10.94 -8.51 -8.07
CA SER A 100 -11.66 -8.30 -6.82
C SER A 100 -12.45 -7.00 -6.87
N ALA A 101 -13.62 -6.98 -6.24
CA ALA A 101 -14.35 -5.75 -5.96
C ALA A 101 -13.56 -4.75 -5.10
N ARG A 102 -12.46 -5.20 -4.47
CA ARG A 102 -11.56 -4.41 -3.62
C ARG A 102 -10.10 -4.63 -4.04
N PRO A 103 -9.67 -4.03 -5.16
CA PRO A 103 -8.32 -4.26 -5.68
C PRO A 103 -7.21 -3.83 -4.69
N TRP A 104 -7.44 -2.77 -3.89
CA TRP A 104 -6.50 -2.29 -2.87
C TRP A 104 -6.21 -3.33 -1.79
N TRP A 105 -7.26 -3.97 -1.27
CA TRP A 105 -7.18 -5.00 -0.25
C TRP A 105 -6.43 -6.21 -0.79
N SER A 106 -6.76 -6.61 -2.02
CA SER A 106 -6.15 -7.77 -2.67
C SER A 106 -4.64 -7.60 -2.83
N VAL A 107 -4.18 -6.42 -3.30
CA VAL A 107 -2.75 -6.10 -3.38
C VAL A 107 -2.07 -6.20 -2.01
N LEU A 108 -2.70 -5.68 -0.95
CA LEU A 108 -2.13 -5.75 0.40
C LEU A 108 -2.03 -7.20 0.93
N VAL A 109 -3.02 -8.04 0.63
CA VAL A 109 -3.00 -9.45 1.01
C VAL A 109 -1.93 -10.20 0.23
N TRP A 110 -1.86 -10.01 -1.09
CA TRP A 110 -0.83 -10.66 -1.93
C TRP A 110 0.58 -10.28 -1.48
N ALA A 111 0.77 -8.99 -1.22
CA ALA A 111 1.96 -8.41 -0.66
C ALA A 111 2.43 -9.13 0.61
N ARG A 112 1.54 -9.18 1.61
CA ARG A 112 1.82 -9.84 2.89
C ARG A 112 2.15 -11.32 2.69
N SER A 113 1.33 -12.06 1.94
CA SER A 113 1.53 -13.49 1.70
C SER A 113 2.90 -13.78 1.10
N ILE A 114 3.37 -12.97 0.15
CA ILE A 114 4.70 -13.12 -0.45
C ILE A 114 5.79 -12.87 0.61
N ARG A 115 5.66 -11.81 1.40
CA ARG A 115 6.65 -11.46 2.42
C ARG A 115 6.74 -12.51 3.53
N ASP A 116 5.60 -12.99 4.02
CA ASP A 116 5.55 -14.03 5.06
C ASP A 116 6.21 -15.33 4.58
N LEU A 117 6.19 -15.62 3.28
CA LEU A 117 6.84 -16.79 2.67
C LEU A 117 8.34 -16.60 2.39
N VAL A 118 8.76 -15.38 2.08
CA VAL A 118 10.10 -15.07 1.54
C VAL A 118 11.05 -14.56 2.61
N ASP A 119 10.56 -13.76 3.55
CA ASP A 119 11.33 -13.19 4.66
C ASP A 119 10.44 -12.97 5.91
N PRO A 120 10.11 -14.06 6.62
CA PRO A 120 9.27 -14.01 7.83
C PRO A 120 9.96 -13.31 9.02
N SER A 121 11.26 -13.00 8.91
CA SER A 121 12.03 -12.38 10.00
C SER A 121 11.83 -10.87 10.09
N THR A 122 11.32 -10.26 9.02
CA THR A 122 10.97 -8.84 9.00
C THR A 122 9.59 -8.63 9.58
N SER A 123 9.35 -7.49 10.25
CA SER A 123 8.01 -7.11 10.71
C SER A 123 7.03 -7.25 9.54
N SER A 124 6.04 -8.13 9.70
CA SER A 124 5.00 -8.35 8.70
C SER A 124 4.30 -7.02 8.42
N LEU A 125 3.88 -6.79 7.18
CA LEU A 125 2.94 -5.71 6.90
C LEU A 125 1.75 -5.83 7.84
N TYR A 126 1.47 -4.78 8.61
CA TYR A 126 0.30 -4.77 9.44
C TYR A 126 -0.94 -4.72 8.52
N LEU A 127 -1.76 -5.77 8.57
CA LEU A 127 -3.09 -5.76 7.94
C LEU A 127 -4.05 -4.98 8.82
N PRO A 128 -4.66 -3.89 8.31
CA PRO A 128 -5.67 -3.17 9.06
C PRO A 128 -6.83 -4.05 9.48
N ALA A 129 -7.52 -3.66 10.54
CA ALA A 129 -8.77 -4.31 10.91
C ALA A 129 -9.80 -4.17 9.77
N GLY A 130 -10.34 -5.31 9.34
CA GLY A 130 -11.32 -5.45 8.28
C GLY A 130 -10.82 -5.10 6.86
N ASP A 131 -11.75 -5.05 5.91
CA ASP A 131 -11.49 -4.95 4.46
C ASP A 131 -11.68 -3.53 3.88
N GLY A 132 -12.07 -2.57 4.72
CA GLY A 132 -12.23 -1.16 4.36
C GLY A 132 -13.50 -0.85 3.58
N THR A 133 -14.57 -1.64 3.75
CA THR A 133 -15.84 -1.40 3.05
C THR A 133 -16.98 -0.90 3.91
N ALA A 134 -16.99 -1.17 5.20
CA ALA A 134 -17.98 -0.61 6.10
C ALA A 134 -17.43 0.66 6.74
N ASN A 135 -18.25 1.71 6.81
CA ASN A 135 -17.89 2.90 7.59
C ASN A 135 -18.19 2.62 9.06
N ASP A 136 -17.32 3.08 9.95
CA ASP A 136 -17.52 2.93 11.39
C ASP A 136 -18.33 4.08 12.01
N GLY A 137 -18.84 4.98 11.18
CA GLY A 137 -19.58 6.19 11.59
C GLY A 137 -18.70 7.39 11.97
N SER A 138 -17.38 7.22 12.09
CA SER A 138 -16.47 8.29 12.51
C SER A 138 -16.07 9.17 11.32
N ALA A 139 -16.69 10.34 11.19
CA ALA A 139 -16.39 11.32 10.14
C ALA A 139 -15.67 12.56 10.68
N TYR A 140 -14.67 13.01 9.93
CA TYR A 140 -13.80 14.11 10.31
C TYR A 140 -13.53 15.04 9.13
N THR A 141 -13.26 16.31 9.46
CA THR A 141 -12.74 17.29 8.51
C THR A 141 -11.46 17.87 9.08
N ASN A 142 -10.34 17.56 8.43
CA ASN A 142 -9.08 18.24 8.68
C ASN A 142 -9.11 19.57 7.94
N ARG A 143 -9.06 20.70 8.65
CA ARG A 143 -9.17 22.04 8.04
C ARG A 143 -7.94 22.44 7.23
N LYS A 144 -6.81 21.78 7.49
CA LYS A 144 -5.54 21.99 6.80
C LYS A 144 -4.83 20.65 6.64
N GLY A 145 -4.83 20.10 5.44
CA GLY A 145 -4.06 18.90 5.15
C GLY A 145 -2.55 19.12 5.33
N SER A 146 -1.82 18.03 5.55
CA SER A 146 -0.37 18.01 5.30
C SER A 146 0.03 16.74 4.58
N ASN A 147 1.28 16.71 4.14
CA ASN A 147 1.97 15.50 3.76
C ASN A 147 3.31 15.35 4.48
N TYR A 148 3.79 14.10 4.59
CA TYR A 148 5.05 13.75 5.24
C TYR A 148 5.95 12.89 4.31
N GLY A 149 7.27 12.91 4.54
CA GLY A 149 8.22 12.03 3.85
C GLY A 149 8.90 12.50 2.55
N CYS A 150 8.97 13.83 2.29
CA CYS A 150 9.56 14.41 1.06
C CYS A 150 10.80 15.31 1.33
N GLY A 151 11.60 15.01 2.34
CA GLY A 151 12.79 15.81 2.70
C GLY A 151 13.43 15.37 4.01
N GLU A 152 12.66 14.68 4.85
CA GLU A 152 13.06 14.27 6.17
C GLU A 152 13.96 13.03 6.09
N PRO A 153 15.08 12.97 6.83
CA PRO A 153 15.92 11.78 6.93
C PRO A 153 15.17 10.68 7.70
N LEU A 154 14.21 10.05 7.04
CA LEU A 154 13.31 9.07 7.63
C LEU A 154 13.51 7.73 6.96
N ASN A 155 14.43 6.97 7.56
CA ASN A 155 14.29 5.52 7.69
C ASN A 155 13.84 5.23 9.13
N ARG A 156 12.85 6.00 9.62
CA ARG A 156 12.28 5.82 10.94
C ARG A 156 11.05 4.93 10.75
N GLY A 157 10.99 3.83 11.49
CA GLY A 157 9.78 3.04 11.54
C GLY A 157 8.60 3.92 11.91
N THR A 158 7.45 3.68 11.29
CA THR A 158 6.20 4.30 11.70
C THR A 158 5.79 3.81 13.09
N ALA A 159 4.79 4.43 13.70
CA ALA A 159 4.24 3.96 14.97
C ALA A 159 3.75 2.49 14.94
N ASN A 160 3.41 1.97 13.75
CA ASN A 160 3.07 0.57 13.54
C ASN A 160 4.29 -0.36 13.31
N LEU A 161 5.52 0.14 13.50
CA LEU A 161 6.79 -0.58 13.30
C LEU A 161 7.07 -0.98 11.84
N GLU A 162 6.39 -0.35 10.90
CA GLU A 162 6.61 -0.52 9.48
C GLU A 162 7.68 0.45 8.99
N VAL A 163 8.40 0.07 7.95
CA VAL A 163 9.30 1.01 7.29
C VAL A 163 8.43 2.02 6.53
N PHE A 164 8.61 3.31 6.82
CA PHE A 164 7.90 4.37 6.12
C PHE A 164 8.34 4.45 4.64
N HIS A 165 7.38 4.55 3.73
CA HIS A 165 7.66 4.80 2.33
C HIS A 165 6.74 5.86 1.72
N CYS A 166 7.34 6.87 1.07
CA CYS A 166 6.62 8.06 0.60
C CYS A 166 5.59 7.78 -0.49
N CYS A 167 5.67 6.62 -1.15
CA CYS A 167 4.75 6.25 -2.23
C CYS A 167 3.58 5.35 -1.77
N ASP A 168 3.48 5.02 -0.49
CA ASP A 168 2.43 4.14 0.02
C ASP A 168 1.08 4.87 0.06
N LEU A 169 -0.04 4.17 -0.09
CA LEU A 169 -1.36 4.70 0.30
C LEU A 169 -1.54 4.59 1.80
N SER A 170 -0.69 5.30 2.54
CA SER A 170 -0.80 5.41 3.97
C SER A 170 -1.02 6.84 4.43
N VAL A 171 -1.43 6.96 5.68
CA VAL A 171 -1.57 8.23 6.38
C VAL A 171 -1.05 8.10 7.80
N ALA A 172 -0.56 9.23 8.31
CA ALA A 172 -0.45 9.42 9.74
C ALA A 172 -1.74 10.08 10.25
N ILE A 173 -2.20 9.67 11.42
CA ILE A 173 -3.33 10.33 12.10
C ILE A 173 -2.85 10.91 13.43
N ASN A 174 -3.36 12.10 13.76
CA ASN A 174 -3.00 12.81 14.98
C ASN A 174 -3.12 11.92 16.23
N ASP A 175 -2.16 12.05 17.14
CA ASP A 175 -2.04 11.28 18.38
C ASP A 175 -3.33 11.18 19.21
N ARG A 176 -4.13 12.24 19.34
CA ARG A 176 -5.41 12.21 20.07
C ARG A 176 -6.47 11.32 19.42
N ILE A 177 -6.43 11.23 18.10
CA ILE A 177 -7.34 10.39 17.32
C ILE A 177 -6.78 8.96 17.26
N TYR A 178 -5.46 8.84 17.17
CA TYR A 178 -4.73 7.57 17.13
C TYR A 178 -4.77 6.84 18.48
N SER A 179 -4.77 7.55 19.61
CA SER A 179 -4.81 6.98 20.97
C SER A 179 -6.14 6.32 21.34
N VAL A 180 -7.15 6.41 20.47
CA VAL A 180 -8.37 5.61 20.62
C VAL A 180 -8.03 4.17 20.24
N PRO A 181 -8.23 3.18 21.15
CA PRO A 181 -8.00 1.78 20.85
C PRO A 181 -8.67 1.39 19.53
N ASP A 182 -8.02 0.53 18.75
CA ASP A 182 -8.46 0.04 17.43
C ASP A 182 -8.27 1.00 16.25
N ARG A 183 -7.83 2.27 16.43
CA ARG A 183 -7.59 3.18 15.29
C ARG A 183 -6.19 3.14 14.70
N ALA A 184 -5.21 2.71 15.49
CA ALA A 184 -3.93 2.24 14.97
C ALA A 184 -4.24 1.07 14.03
N SER A 185 -3.94 1.23 12.74
CA SER A 185 -4.21 0.23 11.72
C SER A 185 -5.65 0.03 11.29
N ARG A 186 -6.31 1.12 10.88
CA ARG A 186 -7.58 1.05 10.17
C ARG A 186 -7.44 1.52 8.74
N TRP A 187 -8.45 1.16 7.95
CA TRP A 187 -8.72 1.82 6.69
C TRP A 187 -9.34 3.18 6.94
N VAL A 188 -8.93 4.16 6.15
CA VAL A 188 -9.54 5.49 6.12
C VAL A 188 -9.88 5.86 4.69
N SER A 189 -11.13 6.23 4.47
CA SER A 189 -11.56 6.86 3.23
C SER A 189 -11.27 8.33 3.31
N VAL A 190 -10.43 8.82 2.41
CA VAL A 190 -10.06 10.24 2.36
C VAL A 190 -10.60 10.82 1.07
N THR A 191 -11.35 11.92 1.19
CA THR A 191 -11.85 12.70 0.07
C THR A 191 -11.18 14.06 0.09
N TYR A 192 -10.59 14.44 -1.04
CA TYR A 192 -10.04 15.77 -1.23
C TYR A 192 -11.06 16.63 -1.98
N PRO A 193 -11.75 17.58 -1.32
CA PRO A 193 -12.86 18.31 -1.91
C PRO A 193 -12.47 19.08 -3.18
N ALA A 194 -11.27 19.65 -3.23
CA ALA A 194 -10.84 20.45 -4.39
C ALA A 194 -10.67 19.63 -5.67
N THR A 195 -10.41 18.32 -5.58
CA THR A 195 -10.30 17.43 -6.74
C THR A 195 -11.52 16.50 -6.88
N GLY A 196 -12.38 16.43 -5.86
CA GLY A 196 -13.48 15.46 -5.76
C GLY A 196 -13.02 14.00 -5.63
N ARG A 197 -11.71 13.73 -5.59
CA ARG A 197 -11.17 12.37 -5.57
C ARG A 197 -11.26 11.77 -4.18
N THR A 198 -11.53 10.47 -4.14
CA THR A 198 -11.55 9.68 -2.90
C THR A 198 -10.60 8.50 -3.03
N ALA A 199 -9.82 8.24 -1.98
CA ALA A 199 -8.92 7.09 -1.90
C ALA A 199 -9.10 6.37 -0.55
N ILE A 200 -8.93 5.05 -0.57
CA ILE A 200 -8.87 4.23 0.65
C ILE A 200 -7.41 4.09 1.03
N LEU A 201 -7.04 4.67 2.17
CA LEU A 201 -5.68 4.73 2.67
C LEU A 201 -5.58 3.96 3.99
N ARG A 202 -4.38 3.53 4.32
CA ARG A 202 -4.08 2.78 5.53
C ARG A 202 -3.49 3.69 6.60
N VAL A 203 -4.04 3.66 7.80
CA VAL A 203 -3.42 4.33 8.95
C VAL A 203 -2.25 3.48 9.40
N ASN A 204 -1.02 3.98 9.26
CA ASN A 204 0.16 3.25 9.70
C ASN A 204 1.12 4.04 10.59
N ASP A 205 0.82 5.32 10.86
CA ASP A 205 1.68 6.18 11.66
C ASP A 205 0.89 7.16 12.54
N VAL A 206 1.61 7.78 13.49
CA VAL A 206 1.13 8.83 14.38
C VAL A 206 1.66 10.18 13.92
N GLY A 207 0.76 11.12 13.70
CA GLY A 207 1.08 12.47 13.24
C GLY A 207 -0.07 13.04 12.43
N PRO A 208 -0.19 14.37 12.28
CA PRO A 208 0.69 15.41 12.81
C PRO A 208 0.49 15.65 14.31
N ALA A 209 1.42 16.36 14.96
CA ALA A 209 1.32 16.69 16.38
C ALA A 209 0.08 17.56 16.68
N SER A 210 -0.61 17.33 17.81
CA SER A 210 -1.92 17.95 18.08
C SER A 210 -1.91 19.47 18.10
N TRP A 211 -0.79 20.08 18.49
CA TRP A 211 -0.64 21.53 18.57
C TRP A 211 -0.63 22.20 17.18
N THR A 212 -0.43 21.44 16.10
CA THR A 212 -0.47 21.97 14.73
C THR A 212 -1.90 22.30 14.26
N GLY A 213 -2.93 21.82 14.97
CA GLY A 213 -4.33 21.93 14.58
C GLY A 213 -4.71 21.04 13.38
N ARG A 214 -3.78 20.21 12.89
CA ARG A 214 -3.98 19.28 11.78
C ARG A 214 -4.32 17.89 12.32
N GLN A 215 -5.02 17.10 11.54
CA GLN A 215 -5.54 15.80 11.99
C GLN A 215 -5.01 14.59 11.20
N ILE A 216 -4.62 14.80 9.95
CA ILE A 216 -4.19 13.74 9.04
C ILE A 216 -3.06 14.24 8.14
N ASP A 217 -2.00 13.44 8.03
CA ASP A 217 -0.90 13.65 7.09
C ASP A 217 -0.88 12.55 6.04
N LEU A 218 -0.92 12.94 4.77
CA LEU A 218 -0.82 12.03 3.63
C LEU A 218 0.65 11.68 3.35
N THR A 219 0.94 10.49 2.83
CA THR A 219 2.25 10.31 2.18
C THR A 219 2.37 11.28 1.01
N CYS A 220 3.52 11.96 0.90
CA CYS A 220 3.72 13.05 -0.05
C CYS A 220 3.72 12.64 -1.53
N ARG A 221 3.79 11.34 -1.83
CA ARG A 221 3.72 10.82 -3.20
C ARG A 221 2.52 9.91 -3.42
N GLY A 222 2.38 8.85 -2.64
CA GLY A 222 1.36 7.83 -2.88
C GLY A 222 -0.05 8.36 -2.70
N SER A 223 -0.37 8.72 -1.46
CA SER A 223 -1.69 9.21 -1.05
C SER A 223 -2.02 10.54 -1.73
N SER A 224 -1.05 11.47 -1.83
CA SER A 224 -1.25 12.72 -2.54
C SER A 224 -1.54 12.50 -4.04
N LYS A 225 -0.82 11.60 -4.74
CA LYS A 225 -1.10 11.29 -6.15
C LYS A 225 -2.49 10.68 -6.35
N ALA A 226 -2.88 9.73 -5.49
CA ALA A 226 -4.21 9.12 -5.57
C ALA A 226 -5.34 10.15 -5.43
N LEU A 227 -5.13 11.17 -4.60
CA LEU A 227 -6.07 12.28 -4.41
C LEU A 227 -5.90 13.41 -5.43
N GLY A 228 -4.92 13.32 -6.34
CA GLY A 228 -4.68 14.28 -7.41
C GLY A 228 -4.01 15.59 -6.96
N ILE A 229 -3.16 15.54 -5.94
CA ILE A 229 -2.56 16.73 -5.30
C ILE A 229 -1.07 16.57 -5.01
N TYR A 230 -0.39 17.70 -4.73
CA TYR A 230 1.04 17.75 -4.37
C TYR A 230 1.33 18.56 -3.09
N ARG A 231 0.44 19.50 -2.70
CA ARG A 231 0.47 20.22 -1.42
C ARG A 231 -0.97 20.42 -0.92
N THR A 232 -1.17 20.35 0.38
CA THR A 232 -2.49 20.07 0.98
C THR A 232 -2.93 21.13 1.97
N ASP A 233 -2.70 22.43 1.75
CA ASP A 233 -3.22 23.42 2.72
C ASP A 233 -4.76 23.48 2.73
N ASP A 234 -5.43 22.84 1.76
CA ASP A 234 -6.89 22.78 1.68
C ASP A 234 -7.49 21.76 2.68
N PRO A 235 -8.80 21.87 2.95
CA PRO A 235 -9.52 20.92 3.78
C PRO A 235 -9.49 19.50 3.22
N ILE A 236 -9.46 18.50 4.12
CA ILE A 236 -9.55 17.08 3.80
C ILE A 236 -10.70 16.49 4.60
N ASN A 237 -11.59 15.76 3.95
CA ASN A 237 -12.63 14.99 4.62
C ASN A 237 -12.18 13.54 4.73
N TYR A 238 -12.36 12.92 5.90
CA TYR A 238 -12.02 11.51 6.05
C TYR A 238 -12.96 10.75 6.99
N ARG A 239 -13.06 9.44 6.76
CA ARG A 239 -13.89 8.51 7.53
C ARG A 239 -13.15 7.22 7.79
N PHE A 240 -13.20 6.74 9.02
CA PHE A 240 -12.67 5.42 9.34
C PHE A 240 -13.56 4.31 8.78
N ARG A 241 -12.92 3.19 8.47
CA ARG A 241 -13.58 2.01 7.93
C ARG A 241 -13.19 0.75 8.70
N THR A 242 -14.11 -0.19 8.73
CA THR A 242 -13.90 -1.62 9.03
C THR A 242 -13.89 -2.35 7.70
#